data_AF-F2JIV4-F1
#
_entry.id   AF-F2JIV4-F1
#
_cell.length_a   1.000
_cell.length_b   1.000
_cell.length_c   1.000
_cell.angle_alpha   90.00
_cell.angle_beta   90.00
_cell.angle_gamma   90.00
#
_symmetry.space_group_name_H-M   'P 1'
#
loop_
_entity.id
_entity.type
_entity.pdbx_description
1 polymer ?
#
loop_
_entity_poly.entity_id
_entity_poly.type
_entity_poly.pdbx_seq_one_letter_code
_entity_poly.pdbx_strand_id
1 'polypeptide(L)'
;MNLLLTLNELELLIMAYLRIQLYPITIKRLAEDMDRDKEAVINAILNLKINNYIKQADIDIEENIFWNSDEARYETNEIKRAEIDEFLGYQIKKNSVIIKGNYIWYVTYGADLLYEKFLHYIKGGICQFNHKEYYGCVNQKEPLASRNILIPYEVYIGNSSPSWNYKGVMFLDTHKYGETIGRMYLVTAEQYEEIRDQKGRSSAWYDKEVELGEYLGVPIKTITSKERKVVSVASSKYQRVVEAGIKEAYPEKSEEEVAIYLEKIFTYQVEINHSDETLKAKWQEDLAAAKKLSEEERAKLLQGVPKKPKRIITTTTCLEYNPVVIATRLALAKGKCEKCGQEAPFISALDGMPYLEVHHIKSIAEGGEDTVDNTIALCPNCHKEIHFGRKI
;
A
#
# COMPACT_ATOMS: atom_id res chain seq x y z
N MET A 1 15.10 -28.24 30.97
CA MET A 1 15.36 -28.82 29.64
C MET A 1 14.42 -28.13 28.67
N ASN A 2 14.92 -27.46 27.64
CA ASN A 2 14.06 -26.71 26.72
C ASN A 2 13.28 -27.72 25.85
N LEU A 3 11.98 -27.92 26.14
CA LEU A 3 11.11 -28.91 25.48
C LEU A 3 11.01 -28.70 23.96
N LEU A 4 11.30 -27.50 23.47
CA LEU A 4 11.40 -27.21 22.04
C LEU A 4 12.55 -27.97 21.35
N LEU A 5 13.63 -28.29 22.06
CA LEU A 5 14.77 -29.05 21.52
C LEU A 5 14.49 -30.55 21.36
N THR A 6 13.34 -31.03 21.86
CA THR A 6 12.93 -32.44 21.77
C THR A 6 11.84 -32.69 20.72
N LEU A 7 11.37 -31.64 20.03
CA LEU A 7 10.38 -31.78 18.96
C LEU A 7 10.98 -32.47 17.74
N ASN A 8 10.22 -33.36 17.11
CA ASN A 8 10.61 -33.98 15.84
C ASN A 8 10.35 -33.03 14.66
N GLU A 9 10.86 -33.39 13.47
CA GLU A 9 10.76 -32.55 12.26
C GLU A 9 9.31 -32.20 11.89
N LEU A 10 8.37 -33.15 12.02
CA LEU A 10 6.96 -32.93 11.69
C LEU A 10 6.27 -31.99 12.69
N GLU A 11 6.61 -32.09 13.98
CA GLU A 11 6.12 -31.18 15.01
C GLU A 11 6.66 -29.75 14.80
N LEU A 12 7.93 -29.62 14.43
CA LEU A 12 8.53 -28.35 14.06
C LEU A 12 7.85 -27.74 12.83
N LEU A 13 7.58 -28.55 11.81
CA LEU A 13 6.79 -28.22 10.62
C LEU A 13 5.43 -27.67 11.00
N ILE A 14 4.65 -28.41 11.78
CA ILE A 14 3.28 -28.03 12.13
C ILE A 14 3.29 -26.77 12.99
N MET A 15 4.22 -26.66 13.94
CA MET A 15 4.36 -25.46 14.75
C MET A 15 4.71 -24.22 13.91
N ALA A 16 5.67 -24.33 12.99
CA ALA A 16 6.05 -23.23 12.10
C ALA A 16 4.91 -22.85 11.15
N TYR A 17 4.25 -23.85 10.55
CA TYR A 17 3.09 -23.65 9.68
C TYR A 17 1.97 -22.96 10.45
N LEU A 18 1.57 -23.43 11.63
CA LEU A 18 0.51 -22.80 12.40
C LEU A 18 0.90 -21.39 12.88
N ARG A 19 2.18 -21.11 13.04
CA ARG A 19 2.67 -19.80 13.47
C ARG A 19 2.50 -18.72 12.40
N ILE A 20 2.66 -19.06 11.13
CA ILE A 20 2.50 -18.09 10.03
C ILE A 20 1.03 -17.73 9.75
N GLN A 21 0.08 -18.55 10.20
CA GLN A 21 -1.34 -18.41 9.87
C GLN A 21 -2.00 -17.31 10.70
N LEU A 22 -2.98 -16.64 10.08
CA LEU A 22 -3.80 -15.63 10.76
C LEU A 22 -5.01 -16.26 11.45
N TYR A 23 -5.51 -17.37 10.89
CA TYR A 23 -6.71 -18.08 11.37
C TYR A 23 -6.39 -19.53 11.70
N PRO A 24 -7.19 -20.18 12.57
CA PRO A 24 -7.09 -21.60 12.84
C PRO A 24 -7.18 -22.48 11.59
N ILE A 25 -6.39 -23.54 11.54
CA ILE A 25 -6.23 -24.42 10.37
C ILE A 25 -6.72 -25.83 10.66
N THR A 26 -7.44 -26.43 9.70
CA THR A 26 -7.93 -27.81 9.79
C THR A 26 -6.80 -28.83 9.65
N ILE A 27 -6.96 -29.99 10.30
CA ILE A 27 -6.05 -31.14 10.12
C ILE A 27 -5.93 -31.52 8.64
N LYS A 28 -7.06 -31.52 7.91
CA LYS A 28 -7.08 -31.79 6.47
C LYS A 28 -6.13 -30.87 5.70
N ARG A 29 -6.21 -29.56 5.92
CA ARG A 29 -5.36 -28.58 5.23
C ARG A 29 -3.89 -28.73 5.62
N LEU A 30 -3.59 -29.00 6.89
CA LEU A 30 -2.22 -29.28 7.32
C LEU A 30 -1.62 -30.48 6.57
N ALA A 31 -2.36 -31.58 6.47
CA ALA A 31 -1.90 -32.78 5.75
C ALA A 31 -1.71 -32.52 4.25
N GLU A 32 -2.65 -31.82 3.61
CA GLU A 32 -2.59 -31.48 2.18
C GLU A 32 -1.44 -30.52 1.84
N ASP A 33 -1.25 -29.46 2.62
CA ASP A 33 -0.23 -28.45 2.36
C ASP A 33 1.18 -28.98 2.65
N MET A 34 1.32 -29.87 3.62
CA MET A 34 2.60 -30.49 3.99
C MET A 34 2.96 -31.72 3.17
N ASP A 35 2.02 -32.27 2.40
CA ASP A 35 2.16 -33.57 1.73
C ASP A 35 2.59 -34.65 2.74
N ARG A 36 1.77 -34.84 3.78
CA ARG A 36 2.02 -35.77 4.88
C ARG A 36 0.79 -36.61 5.19
N ASP A 37 1.04 -37.82 5.68
CA ASP A 37 -0.01 -38.71 6.16
C ASP A 37 -0.78 -38.08 7.33
N LYS A 38 -2.10 -38.25 7.32
CA LYS A 38 -3.00 -37.64 8.30
C LYS A 38 -2.75 -38.14 9.72
N GLU A 39 -2.46 -39.43 9.89
CA GLU A 39 -2.22 -40.01 11.22
C GLU A 39 -0.95 -39.45 11.84
N ALA A 40 0.10 -39.28 11.02
CA ALA A 40 1.32 -38.60 11.44
C ALA A 40 1.05 -37.13 11.88
N VAL A 41 0.23 -36.39 11.12
CA VAL A 41 -0.17 -35.01 11.47
C VAL A 41 -0.96 -34.97 12.77
N ILE A 42 -1.91 -35.89 12.97
CA ILE A 42 -2.70 -35.99 14.21
C ILE A 42 -1.80 -36.23 15.42
N ASN A 43 -0.87 -37.18 15.33
CA ASN A 43 0.05 -37.50 16.41
C ASN A 43 0.94 -36.30 16.79
N ALA A 44 1.47 -35.60 15.79
CA ALA A 44 2.27 -34.39 16.02
C ALA A 44 1.45 -33.26 16.67
N ILE A 45 0.20 -33.04 16.22
CA ILE A 45 -0.72 -32.06 16.82
C ILE A 45 -1.00 -32.41 18.28
N LEU A 46 -1.28 -33.68 18.59
CA LEU A 46 -1.52 -34.11 19.97
C LEU A 46 -0.31 -33.80 20.86
N ASN A 47 0.91 -34.09 20.39
CA ASN A 47 2.12 -33.78 21.15
C ASN A 47 2.30 -32.26 21.35
N LEU A 48 2.13 -31.45 20.29
CA LEU A 48 2.23 -29.99 20.39
C LEU A 48 1.17 -29.39 21.33
N LYS A 49 -0.05 -29.95 21.33
CA LYS A 49 -1.15 -29.54 22.22
C LYS A 49 -0.86 -29.91 23.68
N ILE A 50 -0.37 -31.12 23.95
CA ILE A 50 0.05 -31.56 25.31
C ILE A 50 1.12 -30.64 25.87
N ASN A 51 2.06 -30.19 25.03
CA ASN A 51 3.11 -29.25 25.42
C ASN A 51 2.67 -27.78 25.37
N ASN A 52 1.38 -27.52 25.12
CA ASN A 52 0.74 -26.20 25.14
C ASN A 52 1.25 -25.21 24.06
N TYR A 53 1.97 -25.67 23.03
CA TYR A 53 2.46 -24.80 21.94
C TYR A 53 1.34 -24.39 20.98
N ILE A 54 0.35 -25.26 20.82
CA ILE A 54 -0.84 -24.99 20.01
C ILE A 54 -2.09 -25.22 20.85
N LYS A 55 -3.17 -24.57 20.47
CA LYS A 55 -4.50 -24.81 21.04
C LYS A 55 -5.47 -25.13 19.91
N GLN A 56 -6.50 -25.87 20.26
CA GLN A 56 -7.64 -26.05 19.36
C GLN A 56 -8.47 -24.78 19.43
N ALA A 57 -8.84 -24.20 18.29
CA ALA A 57 -9.80 -23.12 18.27
C ALA A 57 -11.21 -23.73 18.47
N ASP A 58 -12.02 -23.11 19.33
CA ASP A 58 -13.25 -23.70 19.90
C ASP A 58 -14.26 -24.21 18.85
N ILE A 59 -15.10 -25.15 19.27
CA ILE A 59 -16.34 -25.51 18.58
C ILE A 59 -17.50 -24.83 19.34
N ASP A 60 -18.27 -23.97 18.69
CA ASP A 60 -19.61 -23.60 19.18
C ASP A 60 -20.60 -24.62 18.62
N ILE A 61 -20.92 -25.65 19.43
CA ILE A 61 -21.92 -26.69 19.13
C ILE A 61 -23.16 -26.37 19.95
N GLU A 62 -23.96 -25.38 19.55
CA GLU A 62 -25.38 -25.50 19.92
C GLU A 62 -26.06 -26.64 19.13
N GLU A 63 -25.49 -27.08 17.99
CA GLU A 63 -26.12 -28.09 17.15
C GLU A 63 -25.16 -29.24 16.77
N ASN A 64 -25.25 -30.30 17.56
CA ASN A 64 -24.56 -31.57 17.40
C ASN A 64 -24.96 -32.27 16.08
N ILE A 65 -24.15 -32.17 15.02
CA ILE A 65 -24.30 -32.99 13.80
C ILE A 65 -22.90 -33.33 13.22
N PHE A 66 -22.40 -34.54 13.54
CA PHE A 66 -21.16 -35.20 13.07
C PHE A 66 -19.82 -34.50 13.41
N TRP A 67 -19.18 -34.94 14.50
CA TRP A 67 -17.78 -34.60 14.78
C TRP A 67 -16.85 -35.31 13.76
N ASN A 68 -16.26 -34.54 12.85
CA ASN A 68 -15.22 -35.02 11.94
C ASN A 68 -13.85 -34.53 12.44
N SER A 69 -12.99 -35.45 12.88
CA SER A 69 -11.61 -35.13 13.26
C SER A 69 -10.83 -34.41 12.15
N ASP A 70 -11.20 -34.59 10.87
CA ASP A 70 -10.56 -33.91 9.74
C ASP A 70 -10.79 -32.38 9.76
N GLU A 71 -11.87 -31.91 10.38
CA GLU A 71 -12.26 -30.49 10.40
C GLU A 71 -11.81 -29.75 11.67
N ALA A 72 -11.24 -30.47 12.64
CA ALA A 72 -10.72 -29.85 13.86
C ALA A 72 -9.65 -28.80 13.52
N ARG A 73 -9.82 -27.59 14.06
CA ARG A 73 -8.95 -26.45 13.77
C ARG A 73 -7.99 -26.15 14.90
N TYR A 74 -6.74 -25.90 14.54
CA TYR A 74 -5.67 -25.61 15.47
C TYR A 74 -5.00 -24.29 15.13
N GLU A 75 -4.54 -23.59 16.16
CA GLU A 75 -3.77 -22.37 16.04
C GLU A 75 -2.64 -22.35 17.07
N THR A 76 -1.66 -21.48 16.82
CA THR A 76 -0.58 -21.26 17.79
C THR A 76 -1.15 -20.69 19.08
N ASN A 77 -0.77 -21.26 20.23
CA ASN A 77 -1.15 -20.71 21.52
C ASN A 77 -0.50 -19.32 21.71
N GLU A 78 -1.32 -18.31 21.94
CA GLU A 78 -0.90 -16.90 22.03
C GLU A 78 0.18 -16.67 23.09
N ILE A 79 0.06 -17.34 24.23
CA ILE A 79 1.01 -17.23 25.35
C ILE A 79 2.40 -17.76 24.95
N LYS A 80 2.45 -18.70 24.00
CA LYS A 80 3.67 -19.33 23.52
C LYS A 80 4.26 -18.68 22.27
N ARG A 81 3.60 -17.66 21.67
CA ARG A 81 4.06 -17.06 20.41
C ARG A 81 5.48 -16.50 20.46
N ALA A 82 5.82 -15.74 21.50
CA ALA A 82 7.15 -15.15 21.62
C ALA A 82 8.25 -16.22 21.76
N GLU A 83 7.99 -17.23 22.58
CA GLU A 83 8.89 -18.39 22.77
C GLU A 83 9.07 -19.18 21.47
N ILE A 84 7.99 -19.43 20.73
CA ILE A 84 8.01 -20.11 19.43
C ILE A 84 8.75 -19.26 18.39
N ASP A 85 8.54 -17.94 18.35
CA ASP A 85 9.21 -17.05 17.40
C ASP A 85 10.72 -17.01 17.63
N GLU A 86 11.15 -16.89 18.90
CA GLU A 86 12.56 -16.94 19.28
C GLU A 86 13.18 -18.27 18.88
N PHE A 87 12.49 -19.38 19.18
CA PHE A 87 12.96 -20.71 18.87
C PHE A 87 13.02 -20.98 17.36
N LEU A 88 11.98 -20.66 16.59
CA LEU A 88 11.98 -20.81 15.13
C LEU A 88 13.08 -19.93 14.51
N GLY A 89 13.24 -18.70 15.00
CA GLY A 89 14.35 -17.82 14.60
C GLY A 89 15.72 -18.44 14.87
N TYR A 90 15.90 -19.10 16.01
CA TYR A 90 17.14 -19.83 16.35
C TYR A 90 17.35 -21.07 15.47
N GLN A 91 16.32 -21.89 15.25
CA GLN A 91 16.42 -23.09 14.40
C GLN A 91 16.76 -22.73 12.95
N ILE A 92 16.20 -21.66 12.42
CA ILE A 92 16.50 -21.15 11.07
C ILE A 92 17.93 -20.61 10.94
N LYS A 93 18.50 -20.09 12.04
CA LYS A 93 19.91 -19.69 12.11
C LYS A 93 20.84 -20.89 12.22
N LYS A 94 20.40 -21.98 12.87
CA LYS A 94 21.25 -23.12 13.22
C LYS A 94 21.28 -24.23 12.18
N ASN A 95 20.13 -24.60 11.59
CA ASN A 95 20.01 -25.60 10.53
C ASN A 95 18.54 -25.62 10.03
N SER A 96 18.28 -24.96 8.90
CA SER A 96 17.23 -25.26 7.91
C SER A 96 15.88 -25.84 8.40
N VAL A 97 15.32 -25.38 9.51
CA VAL A 97 13.94 -25.72 9.87
C VAL A 97 13.02 -24.83 9.05
N ILE A 98 12.78 -25.31 7.82
CA ILE A 98 11.59 -25.16 6.99
C ILE A 98 11.36 -23.73 6.49
N ILE A 99 11.05 -23.58 5.20
CA ILE A 99 10.79 -22.32 4.48
C ILE A 99 12.04 -21.60 3.93
N LYS A 100 13.25 -21.81 4.47
CA LYS A 100 14.46 -21.14 3.97
C LYS A 100 14.85 -21.63 2.56
N GLY A 101 14.70 -20.75 1.57
CA GLY A 101 15.17 -20.93 0.19
C GLY A 101 14.07 -21.03 -0.88
N ASN A 102 12.84 -21.38 -0.49
CA ASN A 102 11.76 -21.65 -1.46
C ASN A 102 10.57 -20.70 -1.38
N TYR A 103 10.51 -19.80 -0.40
CA TYR A 103 9.37 -18.91 -0.21
C TYR A 103 9.76 -17.46 0.02
N ILE A 104 8.84 -16.57 -0.31
CA ILE A 104 8.94 -15.12 -0.16
C ILE A 104 7.62 -14.61 0.43
N TRP A 105 7.71 -13.74 1.43
CA TRP A 105 6.55 -12.92 1.84
C TRP A 105 6.40 -11.77 0.84
N TYR A 106 5.57 -11.98 -0.17
CA TYR A 106 5.30 -10.95 -1.16
C TYR A 106 4.26 -9.96 -0.64
N VAL A 107 4.68 -8.71 -0.42
CA VAL A 107 3.82 -7.63 0.07
C VAL A 107 3.17 -6.88 -1.09
N THR A 108 1.87 -6.67 -0.98
CA THR A 108 1.03 -5.90 -1.88
C THR A 108 0.47 -4.68 -1.13
N TYR A 109 0.21 -3.58 -1.85
CA TYR A 109 -0.21 -2.30 -1.26
C TYR A 109 -1.23 -1.54 -2.12
N GLY A 110 -1.88 -2.24 -3.06
CA GLY A 110 -2.83 -1.66 -3.99
C GLY A 110 -4.03 -2.57 -4.20
N ALA A 111 -4.52 -2.69 -5.43
CA ALA A 111 -5.67 -3.55 -5.74
C ALA A 111 -5.45 -5.03 -5.36
N ASP A 112 -4.20 -5.45 -5.18
CA ASP A 112 -3.80 -6.79 -4.74
C ASP A 112 -3.90 -7.03 -3.23
N LEU A 113 -4.42 -6.07 -2.47
CA LEU A 113 -4.83 -6.32 -1.08
C LEU A 113 -6.02 -7.30 -1.03
N LEU A 114 -6.88 -7.25 -2.07
CA LEU A 114 -8.02 -8.14 -2.23
C LEU A 114 -7.57 -9.52 -2.67
N TYR A 115 -7.85 -10.55 -1.85
CA TYR A 115 -7.35 -11.91 -2.05
C TYR A 115 -7.77 -12.50 -3.39
N GLU A 116 -9.05 -12.36 -3.73
CA GLU A 116 -9.59 -12.89 -5.00
C GLU A 116 -8.90 -12.26 -6.21
N LYS A 117 -8.62 -10.95 -6.17
CA LYS A 117 -7.87 -10.28 -7.23
C LYS A 117 -6.44 -10.81 -7.30
N PHE A 118 -5.77 -10.96 -6.15
CA PHE A 118 -4.41 -11.47 -6.08
C PHE A 118 -4.30 -12.90 -6.64
N LEU A 119 -5.26 -13.77 -6.35
CA LEU A 119 -5.28 -15.16 -6.82
C LEU A 119 -5.26 -15.31 -8.34
N HIS A 120 -5.65 -14.30 -9.11
CA HIS A 120 -5.56 -14.35 -10.57
C HIS A 120 -4.11 -14.42 -11.07
N TYR A 121 -3.14 -13.87 -10.33
CA TYR A 121 -1.72 -14.07 -10.68
C TYR A 121 -1.29 -15.53 -10.52
N ILE A 122 -1.89 -16.25 -9.57
CA ILE A 122 -1.55 -17.65 -9.25
C ILE A 122 -2.33 -18.62 -10.15
N LYS A 123 -3.65 -18.48 -10.22
CA LYS A 123 -4.56 -19.41 -10.92
C LYS A 123 -4.78 -19.08 -12.39
N GLY A 124 -4.48 -17.84 -12.81
CA GLY A 124 -4.78 -17.33 -14.14
C GLY A 124 -6.27 -17.03 -14.35
N GLY A 125 -6.64 -16.79 -15.60
CA GLY A 125 -8.02 -16.51 -16.02
C GLY A 125 -8.36 -15.03 -16.14
N ILE A 126 -9.63 -14.75 -16.48
CA ILE A 126 -10.13 -13.38 -16.69
C ILE A 126 -10.60 -12.81 -15.36
N CYS A 127 -9.92 -11.75 -14.91
CA CYS A 127 -10.24 -11.09 -13.67
C CYS A 127 -11.47 -10.18 -13.82
N GLN A 128 -12.53 -10.45 -13.06
CA GLN A 128 -13.75 -9.64 -13.10
C GLN A 128 -13.52 -8.16 -12.69
N PHE A 129 -12.52 -7.90 -11.85
CA PHE A 129 -12.26 -6.57 -11.32
C PHE A 129 -11.61 -5.61 -12.32
N ASN A 130 -10.76 -6.11 -13.23
CA ASN A 130 -10.03 -5.27 -14.18
C ASN A 130 -10.12 -5.75 -15.64
N HIS A 131 -10.85 -6.84 -15.89
CA HIS A 131 -11.02 -7.52 -17.18
C HIS A 131 -9.71 -7.88 -17.87
N LYS A 132 -8.61 -7.96 -17.11
CA LYS A 132 -7.32 -8.45 -17.60
C LYS A 132 -7.33 -9.97 -17.53
N GLU A 133 -6.80 -10.60 -18.58
CA GLU A 133 -6.47 -12.01 -18.58
C GLU A 133 -5.08 -12.20 -17.94
N TYR A 134 -4.99 -13.15 -17.02
CA TYR A 134 -3.76 -13.54 -16.35
C TYR A 134 -3.41 -14.96 -16.76
N TYR A 135 -2.11 -15.20 -16.95
CA TYR A 135 -1.62 -16.51 -17.39
C TYR A 135 -1.56 -17.51 -16.23
N GLY A 136 -1.48 -17.03 -14.99
CA GLY A 136 -1.28 -17.86 -13.82
C GLY A 136 0.19 -18.25 -13.62
N CYS A 137 0.46 -18.92 -12.50
CA CYS A 137 1.74 -19.53 -12.20
C CYS A 137 1.76 -20.99 -12.68
N VAL A 138 2.94 -21.54 -12.91
CA VAL A 138 3.14 -22.99 -13.12
C VAL A 138 2.62 -23.76 -11.91
N ASN A 139 3.01 -23.33 -10.70
CA ASN A 139 2.43 -23.81 -9.46
C ASN A 139 1.20 -22.97 -9.08
N GLN A 140 0.01 -23.54 -9.24
CA GLN A 140 -1.25 -22.86 -8.95
C GLN A 140 -1.75 -23.06 -7.51
N LYS A 141 -0.96 -23.66 -6.61
CA LYS A 141 -1.32 -23.74 -5.18
C LYS A 141 -1.45 -22.32 -4.60
N GLU A 142 -2.52 -22.10 -3.83
CA GLU A 142 -2.75 -20.83 -3.16
C GLU A 142 -1.61 -20.44 -2.22
N PRO A 143 -1.45 -19.15 -1.86
CA PRO A 143 -0.49 -18.73 -0.87
C PRO A 143 -0.61 -19.54 0.42
N LEU A 144 0.54 -19.97 0.93
CA LEU A 144 0.59 -20.81 2.12
C LEU A 144 -0.03 -20.10 3.33
N ALA A 145 0.17 -18.78 3.41
CA ALA A 145 -0.40 -17.92 4.44
C ALA A 145 -0.58 -16.48 3.92
N SER A 146 -1.39 -15.69 4.62
CA SER A 146 -1.50 -14.24 4.40
C SER A 146 -1.49 -13.50 5.73
N ARG A 147 -0.86 -12.31 5.77
CA ARG A 147 -0.79 -11.46 6.97
C ARG A 147 -0.82 -9.98 6.61
N ASN A 148 -1.19 -9.16 7.58
CA ASN A 148 -1.18 -7.70 7.49
C ASN A 148 0.23 -7.17 7.77
N ILE A 149 0.58 -6.05 7.13
CA ILE A 149 1.86 -5.35 7.34
C ILE A 149 1.70 -3.85 7.06
N LEU A 150 2.38 -3.02 7.83
CA LEU A 150 2.57 -1.60 7.51
C LEU A 150 3.90 -1.43 6.77
N ILE A 151 3.85 -0.85 5.59
CA ILE A 151 5.02 -0.58 4.76
C ILE A 151 5.58 0.80 5.15
N PRO A 152 6.89 0.93 5.42
CA PRO A 152 7.52 2.14 5.95
C PRO A 152 7.76 3.22 4.88
N TYR A 153 6.92 3.26 3.84
CA TYR A 153 7.02 4.19 2.73
C TYR A 153 5.65 4.78 2.40
N GLU A 154 5.62 6.04 1.94
CA GLU A 154 4.40 6.62 1.40
C GLU A 154 4.03 5.98 0.04
N VAL A 155 2.74 5.95 -0.25
CA VAL A 155 2.23 5.50 -1.54
C VAL A 155 1.78 6.68 -2.38
N TYR A 156 1.92 6.58 -3.70
CA TYR A 156 1.37 7.55 -4.65
C TYR A 156 0.72 6.92 -5.86
N ILE A 157 -0.17 7.67 -6.49
CA ILE A 157 -0.88 7.26 -7.69
C ILE A 157 -0.16 7.81 -8.91
N GLY A 158 0.23 6.93 -9.81
CA GLY A 158 0.95 7.32 -11.01
C GLY A 158 0.66 6.42 -12.20
N ASN A 159 1.24 6.83 -13.33
CA ASN A 159 1.13 6.15 -14.62
C ASN A 159 -0.32 6.07 -15.15
N SER A 160 -0.52 5.36 -16.27
CA SER A 160 -1.83 5.12 -16.87
C SER A 160 -2.01 3.65 -17.22
N SER A 161 -2.95 2.98 -16.56
CA SER A 161 -3.23 1.55 -16.76
C SER A 161 -4.49 1.32 -17.59
N PRO A 162 -4.40 0.67 -18.76
CA PRO A 162 -5.56 0.29 -19.57
C PRO A 162 -6.59 -0.54 -18.79
N SER A 163 -6.14 -1.48 -17.96
CA SER A 163 -7.02 -2.33 -17.12
C SER A 163 -7.77 -1.56 -16.03
N TRP A 164 -7.42 -0.28 -15.82
CA TRP A 164 -8.01 0.58 -14.80
C TRP A 164 -8.53 1.89 -15.39
N ASN A 165 -9.12 1.83 -16.58
CA ASN A 165 -9.72 2.95 -17.32
C ASN A 165 -8.71 4.04 -17.69
N TYR A 166 -7.48 3.66 -18.03
CA TYR A 166 -6.38 4.58 -18.36
C TYR A 166 -6.13 5.62 -17.27
N LYS A 167 -6.26 5.16 -16.01
CA LYS A 167 -5.99 5.93 -14.79
C LYS A 167 -4.84 5.30 -14.02
N GLY A 168 -4.37 6.04 -13.03
CA GLY A 168 -3.21 5.69 -12.25
C GLY A 168 -3.47 4.58 -11.26
N VAL A 169 -2.38 3.92 -10.88
CA VAL A 169 -2.33 2.85 -9.86
C VAL A 169 -1.27 3.21 -8.83
N MET A 170 -1.23 2.46 -7.73
CA MET A 170 -0.36 2.74 -6.59
C MET A 170 1.09 2.32 -6.83
N PHE A 171 2.03 3.19 -6.45
CA PHE A 171 3.47 2.99 -6.39
C PHE A 171 3.99 3.46 -5.02
N LEU A 172 5.11 2.94 -4.55
CA LEU A 172 5.74 3.39 -3.31
C LEU A 172 6.77 4.48 -3.63
N ASP A 173 6.78 5.55 -2.84
CA ASP A 173 7.88 6.50 -2.81
C ASP A 173 8.91 6.04 -1.78
N THR A 174 9.90 5.28 -2.22
CA THR A 174 10.92 4.71 -1.32
C THR A 174 11.87 5.74 -0.72
N HIS A 175 11.73 7.03 -1.08
CA HIS A 175 12.50 8.12 -0.50
C HIS A 175 11.71 8.88 0.57
N LYS A 176 10.42 8.56 0.74
CA LYS A 176 9.55 9.17 1.74
C LYS A 176 9.08 8.13 2.74
N TYR A 177 9.50 8.30 3.98
CA TYR A 177 8.98 7.52 5.10
C TYR A 177 7.50 7.81 5.30
N GLY A 178 6.73 6.76 5.52
CA GLY A 178 5.30 6.84 5.78
C GLY A 178 4.77 5.49 6.23
N GLU A 179 3.45 5.42 6.41
CA GLU A 179 2.76 4.18 6.78
C GLU A 179 1.72 3.85 5.72
N THR A 180 2.05 2.87 4.88
CA THR A 180 1.14 2.36 3.86
C THR A 180 0.60 1.00 4.29
N ILE A 181 -0.72 0.85 4.27
CA ILE A 181 -1.41 -0.43 4.48
C ILE A 181 -0.99 -1.42 3.40
N GLY A 182 -0.44 -2.55 3.82
CA GLY A 182 -0.03 -3.65 2.97
C GLY A 182 -0.64 -4.99 3.39
N ARG A 183 -0.58 -5.98 2.51
CA ARG A 183 -0.87 -7.38 2.82
C ARG A 183 0.23 -8.24 2.24
N MET A 184 0.74 -9.16 3.02
CA MET A 184 1.79 -10.07 2.59
C MET A 184 1.25 -11.48 2.39
N TYR A 185 1.60 -12.10 1.26
CA TYR A 185 1.26 -13.46 0.91
C TYR A 185 2.52 -14.31 0.89
N LEU A 186 2.50 -15.45 1.58
CA LEU A 186 3.60 -16.39 1.56
C LEU A 186 3.49 -17.27 0.32
N VAL A 187 4.28 -16.95 -0.70
CA VAL A 187 4.30 -17.62 -2.00
C VAL A 187 5.65 -18.30 -2.22
N THR A 188 5.72 -19.26 -3.13
CA THR A 188 7.02 -19.83 -3.50
C THR A 188 7.88 -18.78 -4.20
N ALA A 189 9.21 -18.96 -4.19
CA ALA A 189 10.14 -18.09 -4.90
C ALA A 189 9.86 -18.09 -6.42
N GLU A 190 9.47 -19.24 -6.98
CA GLU A 190 9.04 -19.36 -8.38
C GLU A 190 7.77 -18.54 -8.64
N GLN A 191 6.72 -18.72 -7.83
CA GLN A 191 5.48 -17.93 -7.93
C GLN A 191 5.78 -16.43 -7.83
N TYR A 192 6.65 -16.01 -6.92
CA TYR A 192 7.05 -14.61 -6.79
C TYR A 192 7.64 -14.05 -8.09
N GLU A 193 8.54 -14.79 -8.73
CA GLU A 193 9.17 -14.36 -9.98
C GLU A 193 8.14 -14.24 -11.12
N GLU A 194 7.22 -15.21 -11.24
CA GLU A 194 6.12 -15.19 -12.22
C GLU A 194 5.12 -14.05 -11.97
N ILE A 195 4.78 -13.78 -10.70
CA ILE A 195 3.91 -12.66 -10.30
C ILE A 195 4.54 -11.33 -10.74
N ARG A 196 5.84 -11.15 -10.51
CA ARG A 196 6.56 -9.93 -10.91
C ARG A 196 6.52 -9.72 -12.42
N ASP A 197 6.71 -10.78 -13.18
CA ASP A 197 6.67 -10.71 -14.65
C ASP A 197 5.28 -10.29 -15.14
N GLN A 198 4.23 -10.90 -14.59
CA GLN A 198 2.84 -10.54 -14.87
C GLN A 198 2.46 -9.12 -14.42
N LYS A 199 3.15 -8.56 -13.41
CA LYS A 199 3.00 -7.17 -12.96
C LYS A 199 3.70 -6.15 -13.84
N GLY A 200 4.54 -6.60 -14.76
CA GLY A 200 5.33 -5.74 -15.64
C GLY A 200 6.66 -5.40 -14.99
N ARG A 201 7.56 -6.40 -14.97
CA ARG A 201 8.96 -6.24 -14.55
C ARG A 201 9.75 -5.45 -15.59
N SER A 202 9.43 -4.17 -15.74
CA SER A 202 10.06 -3.26 -16.68
C SER A 202 10.04 -1.83 -16.16
N SER A 203 10.91 -0.99 -16.70
CA SER A 203 11.00 0.43 -16.33
C SER A 203 9.70 1.21 -16.60
N ALA A 204 8.79 0.67 -17.42
CA ALA A 204 7.46 1.25 -17.61
C ALA A 204 6.54 1.05 -16.40
N TRP A 205 6.81 0.05 -15.54
CA TRP A 205 5.93 -0.39 -14.47
C TRP A 205 6.70 -0.66 -13.17
N TYR A 206 6.93 -1.92 -12.80
CA TYR A 206 7.45 -2.34 -11.49
C TYR A 206 8.81 -3.04 -11.61
N ASP A 207 9.87 -2.28 -11.82
CA ASP A 207 11.25 -2.74 -12.02
C ASP A 207 12.13 -2.75 -10.75
N LYS A 208 11.65 -2.19 -9.64
CA LYS A 208 12.39 -2.13 -8.39
C LYS A 208 11.83 -3.12 -7.38
N GLU A 209 12.69 -3.98 -6.87
CA GLU A 209 12.40 -4.77 -5.67
C GLU A 209 12.77 -3.95 -4.42
N VAL A 210 11.98 -4.10 -3.36
CA VAL A 210 12.21 -3.43 -2.09
C VAL A 210 12.14 -4.48 -0.99
N GLU A 211 13.22 -4.61 -0.23
CA GLU A 211 13.30 -5.47 0.94
C GLU A 211 12.71 -4.74 2.15
N LEU A 212 11.79 -5.41 2.85
CA LEU A 212 11.07 -4.86 4.00
C LEU A 212 11.44 -5.58 5.32
N GLY A 213 12.47 -6.44 5.27
CA GLY A 213 12.96 -7.21 6.40
C GLY A 213 12.69 -8.70 6.24
N GLU A 214 12.55 -9.39 7.36
CA GLU A 214 12.28 -10.83 7.42
C GLU A 214 11.20 -11.14 8.46
N TYR A 215 10.39 -12.15 8.19
CA TYR A 215 9.44 -12.69 9.17
C TYR A 215 9.62 -14.19 9.24
N LEU A 216 9.96 -14.70 10.45
CA LEU A 216 10.30 -16.10 10.68
C LEU A 216 11.37 -16.59 9.68
N GLY A 217 12.41 -15.77 9.47
CA GLY A 217 13.54 -16.07 8.58
C GLY A 217 13.21 -16.15 7.08
N VAL A 218 12.00 -15.76 6.68
CA VAL A 218 11.58 -15.64 5.28
C VAL A 218 11.68 -14.16 4.87
N PRO A 219 12.33 -13.84 3.74
CA PRO A 219 12.45 -12.45 3.30
C PRO A 219 11.07 -11.87 2.95
N ILE A 220 10.84 -10.65 3.42
CA ILE A 220 9.68 -9.83 3.11
C ILE A 220 10.07 -8.88 1.99
N LYS A 221 9.39 -9.02 0.84
CA LYS A 221 9.72 -8.26 -0.37
C LYS A 221 8.48 -7.64 -0.96
N THR A 222 8.62 -6.45 -1.51
CA THR A 222 7.62 -5.85 -2.38
C THR A 222 8.26 -5.39 -3.69
N ILE A 223 7.44 -4.92 -4.62
CA ILE A 223 7.92 -4.33 -5.86
C ILE A 223 7.32 -2.96 -6.04
N THR A 224 8.09 -2.05 -6.63
CA THR A 224 7.68 -0.71 -7.03
C THR A 224 8.45 -0.29 -8.27
N SER A 225 8.42 0.99 -8.64
CA SER A 225 9.28 1.49 -9.71
C SER A 225 10.56 2.13 -9.18
N LYS A 226 11.66 1.95 -9.91
CA LYS A 226 12.91 2.67 -9.64
C LYS A 226 12.75 4.17 -9.90
N GLU A 227 12.14 4.51 -11.04
CA GLU A 227 11.86 5.87 -11.45
C GLU A 227 10.45 6.28 -11.04
N ARG A 228 10.32 7.47 -10.45
CA ARG A 228 9.03 7.99 -10.03
C ARG A 228 8.11 8.15 -11.25
N LYS A 229 6.88 7.66 -11.13
CA LYS A 229 5.89 7.72 -12.21
C LYS A 229 5.18 9.06 -12.23
N VAL A 230 4.84 9.53 -13.43
CA VAL A 230 3.99 10.71 -13.62
C VAL A 230 2.73 10.53 -12.80
N VAL A 231 2.45 11.49 -11.92
CA VAL A 231 1.31 11.45 -11.00
C VAL A 231 0.01 11.42 -11.80
N SER A 232 -0.94 10.61 -11.35
CA SER A 232 -2.26 10.48 -11.96
C SER A 232 -3.31 10.31 -10.86
N VAL A 233 -4.59 10.38 -11.23
CA VAL A 233 -5.69 9.99 -10.35
C VAL A 233 -6.04 8.52 -10.55
N ALA A 234 -6.54 7.85 -9.52
CA ALA A 234 -7.05 6.48 -9.62
C ALA A 234 -8.50 6.47 -10.12
N SER A 235 -8.89 5.45 -10.89
CA SER A 235 -10.30 5.27 -11.28
C SER A 235 -11.14 4.84 -10.09
N SER A 236 -12.44 5.17 -10.09
CA SER A 236 -13.39 4.68 -9.07
C SER A 236 -13.41 3.15 -9.00
N LYS A 237 -13.20 2.48 -10.13
CA LYS A 237 -13.05 1.02 -10.22
C LYS A 237 -11.86 0.53 -9.39
N TYR A 238 -10.68 1.15 -9.56
CA TYR A 238 -9.49 0.80 -8.80
C TYR A 238 -9.66 1.08 -7.30
N GLN A 239 -10.21 2.26 -6.95
CA GLN A 239 -10.45 2.66 -5.56
C GLN A 239 -11.33 1.64 -4.81
N ARG A 240 -12.43 1.19 -5.42
CA ARG A 240 -13.34 0.19 -4.82
C ARG A 240 -12.65 -1.14 -4.54
N VAL A 241 -11.75 -1.59 -5.42
CA VAL A 241 -11.02 -2.85 -5.24
C VAL A 241 -9.99 -2.73 -4.12
N VAL A 242 -9.30 -1.58 -4.03
CA VAL A 242 -8.39 -1.28 -2.92
C VAL A 242 -9.16 -1.23 -1.60
N GLU A 243 -10.29 -0.52 -1.54
CA GLU A 243 -11.16 -0.45 -0.37
C GLU A 243 -11.64 -1.84 0.07
N ALA A 244 -12.15 -2.65 -0.85
CA ALA A 244 -12.58 -4.02 -0.56
C ALA A 244 -11.42 -4.87 -0.02
N GLY A 245 -10.22 -4.73 -0.60
CA GLY A 245 -9.03 -5.43 -0.12
C GLY A 245 -8.59 -5.00 1.28
N ILE A 246 -8.71 -3.72 1.62
CA ILE A 246 -8.43 -3.24 2.98
C ILE A 246 -9.45 -3.81 3.97
N LYS A 247 -10.74 -3.75 3.66
CA LYS A 247 -11.81 -4.28 4.52
C LYS A 247 -11.70 -5.79 4.72
N GLU A 248 -11.31 -6.53 3.68
CA GLU A 248 -11.07 -7.97 3.77
C GLU A 248 -9.85 -8.29 4.63
N ALA A 249 -8.76 -7.55 4.47
CA ALA A 249 -7.51 -7.82 5.16
C ALA A 249 -7.50 -7.31 6.62
N TYR A 250 -8.20 -6.21 6.90
CA TYR A 250 -8.24 -5.51 8.18
C TYR A 250 -9.68 -5.38 8.71
N PRO A 251 -10.34 -6.50 9.04
CA PRO A 251 -11.74 -6.50 9.50
C PRO A 251 -11.94 -5.75 10.82
N GLU A 252 -10.86 -5.50 11.58
CA GLU A 252 -10.88 -4.73 12.82
C GLU A 252 -10.95 -3.22 12.63
N LYS A 253 -10.64 -2.70 11.43
CA LYS A 253 -10.69 -1.27 11.13
C LYS A 253 -12.11 -0.80 10.90
N SER A 254 -12.46 0.37 11.45
CA SER A 254 -13.77 0.98 11.23
C SER A 254 -13.91 1.51 9.80
N GLU A 255 -15.16 1.65 9.33
CA GLU A 255 -15.48 2.26 8.05
C GLU A 255 -14.89 3.68 7.92
N GLU A 256 -14.90 4.45 9.01
CA GLU A 256 -14.32 5.80 9.07
C GLU A 256 -12.80 5.77 8.94
N GLU A 257 -12.11 4.86 9.62
CA GLU A 257 -10.64 4.72 9.52
C GLU A 257 -10.22 4.38 8.09
N VAL A 258 -10.94 3.44 7.46
CA VAL A 258 -10.71 3.06 6.05
C VAL A 258 -10.97 4.26 5.14
N ALA A 259 -12.06 5.01 5.35
CA ALA A 259 -12.39 6.18 4.55
C ALA A 259 -11.33 7.28 4.66
N ILE A 260 -10.83 7.57 5.86
CA ILE A 260 -9.77 8.57 6.10
C ILE A 260 -8.48 8.17 5.37
N TYR A 261 -8.10 6.89 5.46
CA TYR A 261 -6.90 6.39 4.78
C TYR A 261 -7.03 6.50 3.24
N LEU A 262 -8.18 6.12 2.69
CA LEU A 262 -8.45 6.22 1.26
C LEU A 262 -8.50 7.68 0.80
N GLU A 263 -9.05 8.59 1.61
CA GLU A 263 -9.06 10.02 1.32
C GLU A 263 -7.63 10.58 1.26
N LYS A 264 -6.77 10.22 2.24
CA LYS A 264 -5.35 10.59 2.23
C LYS A 264 -4.66 10.13 0.94
N ILE A 265 -4.93 8.92 0.46
CA ILE A 265 -4.23 8.39 -0.72
C ILE A 265 -4.79 8.95 -2.04
N PHE A 266 -6.11 9.00 -2.17
CA PHE A 266 -6.75 9.32 -3.45
C PHE A 266 -7.13 10.80 -3.62
N THR A 267 -7.09 11.58 -2.54
CA THR A 267 -7.47 13.00 -2.55
C THR A 267 -6.28 13.93 -2.28
N TYR A 268 -5.37 13.55 -1.37
CA TYR A 268 -4.23 14.39 -0.97
C TYR A 268 -3.12 14.51 -2.04
N GLN A 269 -3.22 13.77 -3.15
CA GLN A 269 -2.21 13.81 -4.23
C GLN A 269 -2.53 14.75 -5.38
N VAL A 270 -3.50 15.64 -5.15
CA VAL A 270 -3.83 16.74 -6.05
C VAL A 270 -3.55 18.05 -5.32
N GLU A 271 -2.28 18.39 -5.12
CA GLU A 271 -1.94 19.82 -5.06
C GLU A 271 -2.10 20.37 -6.47
N ILE A 272 -3.14 21.18 -6.62
CA ILE A 272 -3.66 21.69 -7.89
C ILE A 272 -2.67 22.70 -8.49
N ASN A 273 -2.02 22.35 -9.60
CA ASN A 273 -1.55 23.34 -10.57
C ASN A 273 -2.57 23.41 -11.72
N HIS A 274 -3.47 24.41 -11.67
CA HIS A 274 -4.46 24.68 -12.71
C HIS A 274 -3.79 25.09 -14.04
N SER A 275 -3.54 24.12 -14.93
CA SER A 275 -2.92 24.38 -16.25
C SER A 275 -3.87 24.28 -17.45
N ASP A 276 -5.17 24.01 -17.28
CA ASP A 276 -6.12 23.97 -18.39
C ASP A 276 -6.80 25.34 -18.56
N GLU A 277 -6.25 26.14 -19.47
CA GLU A 277 -6.68 27.51 -19.76
C GLU A 277 -8.16 27.60 -20.14
N THR A 278 -8.69 26.58 -20.84
CA THR A 278 -10.08 26.48 -21.27
C THR A 278 -11.05 26.29 -20.10
N LEU A 279 -10.70 25.41 -19.15
CA LEU A 279 -11.49 25.21 -17.93
C LEU A 279 -11.43 26.44 -17.02
N LYS A 280 -10.26 27.06 -16.92
CA LYS A 280 -10.06 28.29 -16.13
C LYS A 280 -10.88 29.45 -16.70
N ALA A 281 -10.89 29.64 -18.01
CA ALA A 281 -11.67 30.67 -18.69
C ALA A 281 -13.17 30.47 -18.48
N LYS A 282 -13.67 29.25 -18.69
CA LYS A 282 -15.09 28.92 -18.48
C LYS A 282 -15.52 29.14 -17.03
N TRP A 283 -14.72 28.69 -16.07
CA TRP A 283 -15.02 28.89 -14.65
C TRP A 283 -15.02 30.38 -14.26
N GLN A 284 -14.11 31.18 -14.83
CA GLN A 284 -14.08 32.63 -14.60
C GLN A 284 -15.33 33.33 -15.18
N GLU A 285 -15.79 32.89 -16.35
CA GLU A 285 -17.01 33.39 -16.98
C GLU A 285 -18.26 33.02 -16.16
N ASP A 286 -18.39 31.76 -15.77
CA ASP A 286 -19.47 31.25 -14.92
C ASP A 286 -19.50 31.98 -13.56
N LEU A 287 -18.34 32.20 -12.94
CA LEU A 287 -18.22 32.94 -11.68
C LEU A 287 -18.58 34.42 -11.85
N ALA A 288 -18.16 35.05 -12.95
CA ALA A 288 -18.51 36.45 -13.23
C ALA A 288 -20.02 36.61 -13.47
N ALA A 289 -20.66 35.66 -14.15
CA ALA A 289 -22.10 35.62 -14.30
C ALA A 289 -22.81 35.43 -12.96
N ALA A 290 -22.35 34.48 -12.12
CA ALA A 290 -22.92 34.26 -10.79
C ALA A 290 -22.79 35.48 -9.87
N LYS A 291 -21.68 36.22 -9.95
CA LYS A 291 -21.45 37.47 -9.19
C LYS A 291 -22.37 38.63 -9.60
N LYS A 292 -23.01 38.57 -10.77
CA LYS A 292 -23.98 39.59 -11.23
C LYS A 292 -25.40 39.32 -10.73
N LEU A 293 -25.69 38.10 -10.28
CA LEU A 293 -27.00 37.75 -9.72
C LEU A 293 -27.20 38.42 -8.35
N SER A 294 -28.43 38.80 -8.06
CA SER A 294 -28.86 39.24 -6.73
C SER A 294 -28.80 38.11 -5.71
N GLU A 295 -28.83 38.44 -4.42
CA GLU A 295 -28.80 37.44 -3.34
C GLU A 295 -29.98 36.47 -3.42
N GLU A 296 -31.17 36.96 -3.74
CA GLU A 296 -32.40 36.16 -3.88
C GLU A 296 -32.32 35.17 -5.04
N GLU A 297 -31.72 35.58 -6.17
CA GLU A 297 -31.53 34.71 -7.34
C GLU A 297 -30.48 33.62 -7.06
N ARG A 298 -29.39 33.95 -6.37
CA ARG A 298 -28.38 32.96 -5.95
C ARG A 298 -28.98 31.95 -4.97
N ALA A 299 -29.78 32.42 -4.00
CA ALA A 299 -30.43 31.55 -3.03
C ALA A 299 -31.39 30.55 -3.68
N LYS A 300 -32.15 30.97 -4.69
CA LYS A 300 -32.99 30.08 -5.51
C LYS A 300 -32.16 29.06 -6.28
N LEU A 301 -31.07 29.49 -6.92
CA LEU A 301 -30.20 28.59 -7.69
C LEU A 301 -29.47 27.58 -6.82
N LEU A 302 -29.25 27.86 -5.53
CA LEU A 302 -28.66 26.92 -4.58
C LEU A 302 -29.65 25.81 -4.15
N GLN A 303 -30.96 26.02 -4.33
CA GLN A 303 -31.96 24.99 -4.02
C GLN A 303 -31.86 23.85 -5.06
N GLY A 304 -31.46 22.67 -4.59
CA GLY A 304 -31.28 21.48 -5.44
C GLY A 304 -29.89 21.30 -6.03
N VAL A 305 -28.93 22.19 -5.73
CA VAL A 305 -27.53 21.98 -6.11
C VAL A 305 -26.96 20.82 -5.29
N PRO A 306 -26.28 19.85 -5.93
CA PRO A 306 -25.58 18.79 -5.22
C PRO A 306 -24.65 19.40 -4.16
N LYS A 307 -24.79 18.98 -2.90
CA LYS A 307 -23.92 19.45 -1.80
C LYS A 307 -22.45 19.11 -2.01
N LYS A 308 -22.15 18.16 -2.91
CA LYS A 308 -20.80 17.74 -3.27
C LYS A 308 -20.45 18.30 -4.67
N PRO A 309 -19.29 18.97 -4.83
CA PRO A 309 -18.90 19.54 -6.11
C PRO A 309 -18.67 18.44 -7.16
N LYS A 310 -18.95 18.78 -8.43
CA LYS A 310 -18.68 17.89 -9.56
C LYS A 310 -17.18 17.76 -9.76
N ARG A 311 -16.67 16.52 -9.76
CA ARG A 311 -15.26 16.23 -10.04
C ARG A 311 -14.97 16.43 -11.53
N ILE A 312 -14.03 17.32 -11.85
CA ILE A 312 -13.48 17.51 -13.18
C ILE A 312 -12.05 16.95 -13.15
N ILE A 313 -11.70 16.11 -14.14
CA ILE A 313 -10.40 15.45 -14.22
C ILE A 313 -9.64 16.03 -15.41
N THR A 314 -8.46 16.59 -15.13
CA THR A 314 -7.54 17.18 -16.12
C THR A 314 -6.18 16.50 -15.99
N THR A 315 -5.48 16.34 -17.11
CA THR A 315 -4.09 15.86 -17.15
C THR A 315 -3.16 17.08 -17.17
N THR A 316 -2.22 17.16 -16.23
CA THR A 316 -1.22 18.24 -16.16
C THR A 316 0.18 17.62 -16.15
N THR A 317 1.09 18.21 -16.93
CA THR A 317 2.51 17.86 -16.92
C THR A 317 3.18 18.50 -15.71
N CYS A 318 3.81 17.69 -14.85
CA CYS A 318 4.60 18.17 -13.72
C CYS A 318 6.09 17.99 -14.02
N LEU A 319 6.90 18.98 -13.65
CA LEU A 319 8.36 18.92 -13.70
C LEU A 319 8.89 18.43 -12.34
N GLU A 320 9.92 17.58 -12.37
CA GLU A 320 10.64 17.12 -11.19
C GLU A 320 11.85 18.03 -10.96
N TYR A 321 11.96 18.62 -9.77
CA TYR A 321 13.07 19.50 -9.39
C TYR A 321 14.06 18.77 -8.48
N ASN A 322 15.33 19.12 -8.59
CA ASN A 322 16.43 18.53 -7.87
C ASN A 322 16.31 18.80 -6.36
N PRO A 323 16.10 17.78 -5.52
CA PRO A 323 15.85 17.97 -4.10
C PRO A 323 17.03 18.62 -3.36
N VAL A 324 18.26 18.47 -3.87
CA VAL A 324 19.45 19.12 -3.30
C VAL A 324 19.40 20.63 -3.50
N VAL A 325 18.93 21.09 -4.67
CA VAL A 325 18.75 22.51 -4.98
C VAL A 325 17.70 23.12 -4.05
N ILE A 326 16.57 22.43 -3.91
CA ILE A 326 15.47 22.84 -3.03
C ILE A 326 15.94 22.92 -1.56
N ALA A 327 16.55 21.86 -1.04
CA ALA A 327 17.02 21.83 0.34
C ALA A 327 18.09 22.90 0.62
N THR A 328 19.00 23.12 -0.33
CA THR A 328 20.04 24.16 -0.21
C THR A 328 19.41 25.55 -0.16
N ARG A 329 18.46 25.84 -1.05
CA ARG A 329 17.74 27.12 -1.08
C ARG A 329 16.96 27.37 0.22
N LEU A 330 16.25 26.37 0.73
CA LEU A 330 15.52 26.48 2.00
C LEU A 330 16.45 26.72 3.20
N ALA A 331 17.60 26.06 3.23
CA ALA A 331 18.60 26.26 4.27
C ALA A 331 19.19 27.69 4.25
N LEU A 332 19.42 28.25 3.06
CA LEU A 332 19.88 29.63 2.89
C LEU A 332 18.85 30.66 3.37
N ALA A 333 17.57 30.38 3.14
CA ALA A 333 16.46 31.25 3.52
C ALA A 333 16.25 31.37 5.04
N LYS A 334 16.74 30.40 5.83
CA LYS A 334 16.66 30.37 7.31
C LYS A 334 15.24 30.66 7.83
N GLY A 335 14.25 30.11 7.14
CA GLY A 335 12.84 30.27 7.49
C GLY A 335 12.22 31.62 7.15
N LYS A 336 12.92 32.51 6.45
CA LYS A 336 12.41 33.80 5.99
C LYS A 336 12.15 33.81 4.49
N CYS A 337 11.05 34.43 4.08
CA CYS A 337 10.75 34.67 2.69
C CYS A 337 11.77 35.65 2.09
N GLU A 338 12.44 35.26 1.01
CA GLU A 338 13.47 36.07 0.35
C GLU A 338 12.89 37.23 -0.47
N LYS A 339 11.56 37.30 -0.66
CA LYS A 339 10.87 38.44 -1.31
C LYS A 339 10.41 39.49 -0.30
N CYS A 340 9.68 39.10 0.75
CA CYS A 340 9.09 40.05 1.71
C CYS A 340 9.86 40.19 3.02
N GLY A 341 10.87 39.34 3.25
CA GLY A 341 11.71 39.36 4.45
C GLY A 341 11.03 38.85 5.73
N GLN A 342 9.74 38.49 5.67
CA GLN A 342 8.99 37.99 6.82
C GLN A 342 9.32 36.52 7.10
N GLU A 343 9.16 36.10 8.36
CA GLU A 343 9.18 34.70 8.75
C GLU A 343 8.13 33.90 7.95
N ALA A 344 8.38 32.61 7.76
CA ALA A 344 7.41 31.71 7.18
C ALA A 344 6.08 31.80 7.97
N PRO A 345 4.94 31.85 7.27
CA PRO A 345 3.65 32.13 7.92
C PRO A 345 3.16 31.01 8.84
N PHE A 346 3.74 29.81 8.71
CA PHE A 346 3.45 28.67 9.55
C PHE A 346 4.60 27.66 9.50
N ILE A 347 4.56 26.72 10.44
CA ILE A 347 5.46 25.58 10.50
C ILE A 347 4.82 24.42 9.75
N SER A 348 5.62 23.74 8.94
CA SER A 348 5.26 22.51 8.25
C SER A 348 4.95 21.41 9.26
N ALA A 349 3.76 20.84 9.17
CA ALA A 349 3.35 19.70 9.99
C ALA A 349 4.11 18.40 9.63
N LEU A 350 4.83 18.39 8.50
CA LEU A 350 5.57 17.24 7.99
C LEU A 350 6.94 17.07 8.66
N ASP A 351 7.68 18.16 8.82
CA ASP A 351 9.09 18.15 9.25
C ASP A 351 9.37 19.16 10.38
N GLY A 352 8.36 19.90 10.84
CA GLY A 352 8.52 20.91 11.89
C GLY A 352 9.30 22.14 11.44
N MET A 353 9.54 22.31 10.13
CA MET A 353 10.35 23.42 9.59
C MET A 353 9.47 24.60 9.14
N PRO A 354 10.01 25.83 9.11
CA PRO A 354 9.33 26.98 8.52
C PRO A 354 8.90 26.72 7.06
N TYR A 355 7.61 26.86 6.74
CA TYR A 355 7.08 26.53 5.42
C TYR A 355 7.37 27.62 4.37
N LEU A 356 8.25 27.30 3.41
CA LEU A 356 8.57 28.12 2.25
C LEU A 356 8.52 27.29 0.97
N GLU A 357 8.07 27.91 -0.12
CA GLU A 357 7.98 27.33 -1.46
C GLU A 357 9.17 27.81 -2.29
N VAL A 358 9.92 26.88 -2.90
CA VAL A 358 11.04 27.24 -3.77
C VAL A 358 10.56 27.45 -5.19
N HIS A 359 10.86 28.63 -5.74
CA HIS A 359 10.45 29.08 -7.06
C HIS A 359 11.66 29.34 -7.95
N HIS A 360 11.63 28.96 -9.23
CA HIS A 360 12.69 29.31 -10.16
C HIS A 360 12.50 30.74 -10.70
N ILE A 361 13.51 31.59 -10.56
CA ILE A 361 13.48 33.00 -11.01
C ILE A 361 13.23 33.07 -12.52
N LYS A 362 14.01 32.31 -13.29
CA LYS A 362 13.71 31.98 -14.68
C LYS A 362 13.02 30.63 -14.70
N SER A 363 11.79 30.61 -15.20
CA SER A 363 10.99 29.38 -15.31
C SER A 363 11.72 28.30 -16.10
N ILE A 364 11.67 27.05 -15.63
CA ILE A 364 12.23 25.89 -16.35
C ILE A 364 11.59 25.74 -17.74
N ALA A 365 10.30 26.06 -17.89
CA ALA A 365 9.60 26.02 -19.19
C ALA A 365 10.15 27.04 -20.21
N GLU A 366 10.84 28.08 -19.73
CA GLU A 366 11.48 29.12 -20.55
C GLU A 366 13.00 28.89 -20.67
N GLY A 367 13.47 27.68 -20.35
CA GLY A 367 14.89 27.32 -20.35
C GLY A 367 15.65 27.88 -19.15
N GLY A 368 14.99 28.00 -17.99
CA GLY A 368 15.66 28.17 -16.70
C GLY A 368 16.38 26.89 -16.28
N GLU A 369 17.51 27.05 -15.59
CA GLU A 369 18.26 25.92 -15.05
C GLU A 369 17.76 25.57 -13.65
N ASP A 370 17.79 24.29 -13.30
CA ASP A 370 17.45 23.84 -11.95
C ASP A 370 18.68 23.92 -11.03
N THR A 371 19.02 25.14 -10.63
CA THR A 371 20.20 25.48 -9.84
C THR A 371 19.86 26.36 -8.65
N VAL A 372 20.73 26.36 -7.63
CA VAL A 372 20.51 27.21 -6.44
C VAL A 372 20.44 28.67 -6.86
N ASP A 373 21.29 29.15 -7.77
CA ASP A 373 21.30 30.55 -8.22
C ASP A 373 20.02 30.98 -8.93
N ASN A 374 19.35 30.05 -9.63
CA ASN A 374 18.08 30.31 -10.32
C ASN A 374 16.85 30.03 -9.44
N THR A 375 16.99 29.83 -8.13
CA THR A 375 15.84 29.62 -7.23
C THR A 375 15.63 30.78 -6.27
N ILE A 376 14.48 30.82 -5.59
CA ILE A 376 14.18 31.72 -4.48
C ILE A 376 13.17 31.06 -3.54
N ALA A 377 13.36 31.17 -2.24
CA ALA A 377 12.44 30.65 -1.22
C ALA A 377 11.41 31.73 -0.85
N LEU A 378 10.14 31.40 -1.00
CA LEU A 378 9.04 32.35 -0.88
C LEU A 378 7.99 31.85 0.10
N CYS A 379 7.35 32.76 0.83
CA CYS A 379 6.14 32.39 1.54
C CYS A 379 5.00 32.11 0.53
N PRO A 380 3.98 31.32 0.90
CA PRO A 380 2.86 30.98 0.02
C PRO A 380 2.14 32.19 -0.59
N ASN A 381 2.09 33.32 0.14
CA ASN A 381 1.47 34.54 -0.36
C ASN A 381 2.33 35.17 -1.47
N CYS A 382 3.63 35.32 -1.23
CA CYS A 382 4.57 35.89 -2.20
C CYS A 382 4.74 35.01 -3.43
N HIS A 383 4.75 33.69 -3.27
CA HIS A 383 4.82 32.75 -4.37
C HIS A 383 3.57 32.84 -5.27
N LYS A 384 2.37 32.84 -4.67
CA LYS A 384 1.12 33.06 -5.42
C LYS A 384 1.06 34.43 -6.09
N GLU A 385 1.56 35.47 -5.45
CA GLU A 385 1.61 36.81 -6.04
C GLU A 385 2.49 36.85 -7.30
N ILE A 386 3.58 36.08 -7.37
CA ILE A 386 4.40 36.00 -8.59
C ILE A 386 3.61 35.34 -9.74
N HIS A 387 2.86 34.29 -9.45
CA HIS A 387 2.09 33.57 -10.48
C HIS A 387 0.77 34.26 -10.88
N PHE A 388 0.12 34.96 -9.95
CA PHE A 388 -1.26 35.42 -10.11
C PHE A 388 -1.48 36.90 -9.80
N GLY A 389 -0.49 37.58 -9.21
CA GLY A 389 -0.59 38.98 -8.83
C GLY A 389 -0.54 39.91 -10.05
N ARG A 390 -1.38 40.95 -10.05
CA ARG A 390 -1.16 42.11 -10.92
C ARG A 390 -0.22 43.07 -10.22
N LYS A 391 0.76 43.61 -10.95
CA LYS A 391 1.45 44.83 -10.51
C LYS A 391 0.39 45.94 -10.43
N ILE A 392 0.14 46.43 -9.23
CA ILE A 392 -0.78 47.55 -8.96
C ILE A 392 -0.03 48.85 -9.21
#